data_AF-A0A3A9F2Z5-F1
#
_entry.id   AF-A0A3A9F2Z5-F1
#
_cell.length_a   1.000
_cell.length_b   1.000
_cell.length_c   1.000
_cell.angle_alpha   90.00
_cell.angle_beta   90.00
_cell.angle_gamma   90.00
#
_symmetry.space_group_name_H-M   'P 1'
#
loop_
_entity.id
_entity.type
_entity.pdbx_description
1 polymer ?
#
loop_
_entity_poly.entity_id
_entity_poly.type
_entity_poly.pdbx_seq_one_letter_code
_entity_poly.pdbx_strand_id
1 'polypeptide(L)'
;MKRFFLQDLRRSIINPGFFVGIIFVLAILMPAAVLDTPLDGSRSYLHGFGNVFHASGFSPFAAVFPVLAYAAAYCEEHNSGYLKMILHRTGYKGFLRVRAVTVACSGGMLIALPVTIVCLIVYIGGVPGLPTGSDSDILTGSKLIEAIAEYGDWYVVGGKMVLGFLFGALWALVGFAFAVWIPNRYVSLLAPFILYDTLWLFIGYRSFNPVFLLSGDDVGHGSYPLAVFFDLIYITAAISIISIGIRQERRN
;
A
#
# COMPACT_ATOMS: atom_id res chain seq x y z
N MET A 1 10.67 -22.38 12.06
CA MET A 1 10.12 -21.33 11.17
C MET A 1 9.34 -20.25 11.94
N LYS A 2 8.34 -20.60 12.77
CA LYS A 2 7.52 -19.59 13.52
C LYS A 2 8.34 -18.56 14.31
N ARG A 3 9.39 -18.99 15.05
CA ARG A 3 10.25 -18.09 15.84
C ARG A 3 11.09 -17.13 14.98
N PHE A 4 11.57 -17.60 13.82
CA PHE A 4 12.31 -16.78 12.86
C PHE A 4 11.40 -15.74 12.19
N PHE A 5 10.18 -16.15 11.79
CA PHE A 5 9.17 -15.24 11.27
C PHE A 5 8.80 -14.13 12.27
N LEU A 6 8.54 -14.48 13.54
CA LEU A 6 8.19 -13.48 14.56
C LEU A 6 9.33 -12.49 14.83
N GLN A 7 10.58 -12.97 14.84
CA GLN A 7 11.75 -12.12 15.04
C GLN A 7 11.96 -11.16 13.87
N ASP A 8 11.81 -11.64 12.64
CA ASP A 8 11.96 -10.83 11.43
C ASP A 8 10.84 -9.78 11.29
N LEU A 9 9.59 -10.18 11.57
CA LEU A 9 8.45 -9.28 11.61
C LEU A 9 8.62 -8.19 12.68
N ARG A 10 8.99 -8.59 13.91
CA ARG A 10 9.24 -7.65 15.02
C ARG A 10 10.35 -6.68 14.67
N ARG A 11 11.44 -7.15 14.04
CA ARG A 11 12.56 -6.29 13.62
C ARG A 11 12.11 -5.27 12.56
N SER A 12 11.26 -5.67 11.62
CA SER A 12 10.73 -4.76 10.60
C SER A 12 9.81 -3.69 11.18
N ILE A 13 8.92 -4.04 12.10
CA ILE A 13 7.97 -3.08 12.71
C ILE A 13 8.69 -2.10 13.66
N ILE A 14 9.74 -2.56 14.35
CA ILE A 14 10.52 -1.72 15.30
C ILE A 14 11.56 -0.84 14.57
N ASN A 15 11.71 -0.99 13.26
CA ASN A 15 12.66 -0.21 12.48
C ASN A 15 12.30 1.29 12.53
N PRO A 16 13.23 2.22 12.84
CA PRO A 16 12.96 3.66 12.78
C PRO A 16 12.36 4.11 11.44
N GLY A 17 12.72 3.44 10.32
CA GLY A 17 12.14 3.71 9.01
C GLY A 17 10.62 3.48 8.94
N PHE A 18 10.09 2.53 9.71
CA PHE A 18 8.66 2.25 9.79
C PHE A 18 7.89 3.38 10.50
N PHE A 19 8.40 3.86 11.63
CA PHE A 19 7.79 4.98 12.37
C PHE A 19 7.88 6.29 11.61
N VAL A 20 9.04 6.59 11.00
CA VAL A 20 9.21 7.78 10.16
C VAL A 20 8.24 7.74 8.98
N GLY A 21 8.09 6.58 8.33
CA GLY A 21 7.11 6.38 7.26
C GLY A 21 5.69 6.69 7.70
N ILE A 22 5.23 6.15 8.83
CA ILE A 22 3.87 6.39 9.34
C ILE A 22 3.65 7.88 9.64
N ILE A 23 4.59 8.54 10.31
CA ILE A 23 4.46 9.96 10.65
C ILE A 23 4.38 10.82 9.39
N PHE A 24 5.19 10.50 8.38
CA PHE A 24 5.22 11.26 7.13
C PHE A 24 3.95 11.07 6.31
N VAL A 25 3.45 9.83 6.20
CA VAL A 25 2.18 9.54 5.53
C VAL A 25 1.02 10.24 6.24
N LEU A 26 1.00 10.21 7.58
CA LEU A 26 0.00 10.92 8.37
C LEU A 26 0.09 12.44 8.19
N ALA A 27 1.30 13.00 8.13
CA ALA A 27 1.52 14.42 7.89
C ALA A 27 1.06 14.89 6.50
N ILE A 28 1.13 14.03 5.47
CA ILE A 28 0.62 14.33 4.13
C ILE A 28 -0.91 14.22 4.08
N LEU A 29 -1.48 13.20 4.70
CA LEU A 29 -2.92 12.93 4.62
C LEU A 29 -3.77 13.81 5.55
N MET A 30 -3.24 14.22 6.70
CA MET A 30 -4.00 14.96 7.71
C MET A 30 -4.44 16.37 7.26
N PRO A 31 -3.63 17.17 6.54
CA PRO A 31 -4.07 18.47 6.01
C PRO A 31 -5.28 18.35 5.09
N ALA A 32 -5.30 17.36 4.18
CA ALA A 32 -6.43 17.14 3.28
C ALA A 32 -7.71 16.71 4.03
N ALA A 33 -7.56 16.06 5.19
CA ALA A 33 -8.67 15.61 6.03
C ALA A 33 -9.17 16.65 7.04
N VAL A 34 -8.46 17.76 7.24
CA VAL A 34 -8.80 18.78 8.25
C VAL A 34 -9.10 20.14 7.61
N LEU A 35 -8.38 20.51 6.55
CA LEU A 35 -8.50 21.82 5.90
C LEU A 35 -9.47 21.80 4.72
N ASP A 36 -9.45 20.74 3.91
CA ASP A 36 -10.22 20.69 2.66
C ASP A 36 -11.58 20.01 2.82
N THR A 37 -11.80 19.29 3.92
CA THR A 37 -13.11 18.72 4.26
C THR A 37 -13.80 19.61 5.30
N PRO A 38 -14.97 20.22 4.99
CA PRO A 38 -15.72 20.95 6.00
C PRO A 38 -16.24 19.97 7.04
N LEU A 39 -15.58 19.91 8.20
CA LEU A 39 -15.95 19.13 9.39
C LEU A 39 -17.20 19.68 10.10
N ASP A 40 -17.83 20.72 9.53
CA ASP A 40 -19.02 21.40 10.03
C ASP A 40 -20.33 20.64 9.72
N GLY A 41 -20.23 19.40 9.22
CA GLY A 41 -21.38 18.56 8.88
C GLY A 41 -22.16 18.98 7.63
N SER A 42 -21.62 19.90 6.82
CA SER A 42 -22.29 20.44 5.63
C SER A 42 -22.21 19.53 4.39
N ARG A 43 -21.34 18.50 4.36
CA ARG A 43 -21.16 17.59 3.21
C ARG A 43 -21.04 16.12 3.65
N SER A 44 -21.41 15.21 2.75
CA SER A 44 -21.34 13.76 2.99
C SER A 44 -19.89 13.23 3.11
N TYR A 45 -19.71 12.22 3.95
CA TYR A 45 -18.44 11.53 4.20
C TYR A 45 -17.75 11.00 2.93
N LEU A 46 -18.51 10.64 1.89
CA LEU A 46 -17.99 10.21 0.59
C LEU A 46 -17.15 11.26 -0.12
N HIS A 47 -17.57 12.52 -0.02
CA HIS A 47 -16.80 13.62 -0.56
C HIS A 47 -15.50 13.81 0.23
N GLY A 48 -15.53 13.60 1.55
CA GLY A 48 -14.34 13.60 2.39
C GLY A 48 -13.36 12.49 2.04
N PHE A 49 -13.84 11.26 1.82
CA PHE A 49 -12.99 10.16 1.39
C PHE A 49 -12.35 10.42 0.02
N GLY A 50 -13.12 10.83 -0.99
CA GLY A 50 -12.56 11.16 -2.30
C GLY A 50 -11.52 12.27 -2.19
N ASN A 51 -11.83 13.33 -1.44
CA ASN A 51 -10.93 14.46 -1.28
C ASN A 51 -9.61 14.09 -0.58
N VAL A 52 -9.66 13.25 0.45
CA VAL A 52 -8.44 12.78 1.13
C VAL A 52 -7.49 12.04 0.20
N PHE A 53 -7.98 11.27 -0.77
CA PHE A 53 -7.10 10.55 -1.70
C PHE A 53 -6.73 11.35 -2.95
N HIS A 54 -7.62 12.21 -3.44
CA HIS A 54 -7.39 13.01 -4.65
C HIS A 54 -6.67 14.34 -4.39
N ALA A 55 -6.91 15.00 -3.25
CA ALA A 55 -6.33 16.31 -2.94
C ALA A 55 -5.05 16.25 -2.09
N SER A 56 -4.79 15.16 -1.36
CA SER A 56 -3.64 15.06 -0.45
C SER A 56 -2.27 15.04 -1.13
N GLY A 57 -2.18 14.96 -2.46
CA GLY A 57 -0.90 14.80 -3.17
C GLY A 57 -0.12 13.54 -2.75
N PHE A 58 -0.76 12.62 -2.03
CA PHE A 58 -0.17 11.37 -1.55
C PHE A 58 0.08 10.39 -2.69
N SER A 59 -0.80 10.43 -3.70
CA SER A 59 -0.86 9.43 -4.76
C SER A 59 0.48 9.20 -5.48
N PRO A 60 1.26 10.22 -5.91
CA PRO A 60 2.56 10.02 -6.58
C PRO A 60 3.65 9.44 -5.67
N PHE A 61 3.64 9.79 -4.38
CA PHE A 61 4.68 9.38 -3.44
C PHE A 61 4.33 8.09 -2.66
N ALA A 62 3.11 7.59 -2.82
CA ALA A 62 2.58 6.46 -2.08
C ALA A 62 3.45 5.19 -2.18
N ALA A 63 4.13 4.98 -3.32
CA ALA A 63 4.99 3.82 -3.55
C ALA A 63 6.33 3.85 -2.78
N VAL A 64 6.80 5.01 -2.32
CA VAL A 64 8.10 5.15 -1.61
C VAL A 64 8.01 4.64 -0.18
N PHE A 65 6.92 4.95 0.51
CA PHE A 65 6.78 4.70 1.94
C PHE A 65 6.79 3.21 2.33
N PRO A 66 6.12 2.30 1.62
CA PRO A 66 6.13 0.88 1.95
C PRO A 66 7.53 0.26 1.86
N VAL A 67 8.37 0.78 0.96
CA VAL A 67 9.73 0.29 0.74
C VAL A 67 10.62 0.59 1.95
N LEU A 68 10.40 1.73 2.63
CA LEU A 68 11.14 2.11 3.84
C LEU A 68 10.93 1.14 5.01
N ALA A 69 9.81 0.40 5.05
CA ALA A 69 9.52 -0.56 6.11
C ALA A 69 10.55 -1.68 6.21
N TYR A 70 11.11 -2.11 5.07
CA TYR A 70 11.91 -3.34 5.01
C TYR A 70 13.17 -3.27 4.15
N ALA A 71 13.21 -2.48 3.08
CA ALA A 71 14.32 -2.50 2.11
C ALA A 71 15.68 -2.23 2.75
N ALA A 72 15.75 -1.26 3.67
CA ALA A 72 17.00 -0.89 4.33
C ALA A 72 17.58 -2.05 5.17
N ALA A 73 16.74 -2.79 5.88
CA ALA A 73 17.17 -3.92 6.70
C ALA A 73 17.70 -5.07 5.84
N TYR A 74 17.10 -5.31 4.68
CA TYR A 74 17.57 -6.34 3.75
C TYR A 74 18.93 -6.00 3.13
N CYS A 75 19.13 -4.76 2.68
CA CYS A 75 20.41 -4.35 2.10
C CYS A 75 21.56 -4.45 3.12
N GLU A 76 21.30 -4.17 4.40
CA GLU A 76 22.29 -4.32 5.47
C GLU A 76 22.64 -5.80 5.74
N GLU A 77 21.65 -6.69 5.69
CA GLU A 77 21.87 -8.14 5.81
C GLU A 77 22.60 -8.75 4.61
N HIS A 78 22.36 -8.21 3.41
CA HIS A 78 23.09 -8.61 2.21
C HIS A 78 24.55 -8.17 2.30
N ASN A 79 24.81 -6.90 2.64
CA ASN A 79 26.16 -6.33 2.72
C ASN A 79 27.02 -6.94 3.84
N SER A 80 26.39 -7.35 4.96
CA SER A 80 27.07 -8.06 6.06
C SER A 80 27.34 -9.54 5.78
N GLY A 81 26.87 -10.08 4.64
CA GLY A 81 27.03 -11.50 4.29
C GLY A 81 26.15 -12.45 5.11
N TYR A 82 25.35 -11.93 6.04
CA TYR A 82 24.48 -12.71 6.92
C TYR A 82 23.40 -13.47 6.12
N LEU A 83 23.00 -12.92 4.97
CA LEU A 83 22.07 -13.54 4.03
C LEU A 83 22.48 -14.97 3.63
N LYS A 84 23.76 -15.19 3.29
CA LYS A 84 24.27 -16.51 2.86
C LYS A 84 24.16 -17.55 3.97
N MET A 85 24.44 -17.14 5.21
CA MET A 85 24.35 -18.01 6.39
C MET A 85 22.90 -18.40 6.70
N ILE A 86 21.96 -17.47 6.55
CA ILE A 86 20.53 -17.74 6.73
C ILE A 86 20.04 -18.70 5.62
N LEU A 87 20.42 -18.44 4.37
CA LEU A 87 19.99 -19.22 3.21
C LEU A 87 20.45 -20.68 3.31
N HIS A 88 21.69 -20.92 3.76
CA HIS A 88 22.21 -22.27 3.97
C HIS A 88 21.46 -23.06 5.05
N ARG A 89 21.00 -22.38 6.12
CA ARG A 89 20.31 -23.03 7.25
C ARG A 89 18.81 -23.28 7.03
N THR A 90 18.12 -22.37 6.36
CA THR A 90 16.65 -22.43 6.19
C THR A 90 16.19 -23.01 4.86
N GLY A 91 17.07 -23.01 3.86
CA GLY A 91 16.77 -23.44 2.49
C GLY A 91 15.93 -22.42 1.72
N TYR A 92 16.05 -22.46 0.39
CA TYR A 92 15.48 -21.48 -0.54
C TYR A 92 13.96 -21.25 -0.37
N LYS A 93 13.15 -22.32 -0.38
CA LYS A 93 11.68 -22.21 -0.36
C LYS A 93 11.17 -21.65 0.98
N GLY A 94 11.83 -22.00 2.07
CA GLY A 94 11.48 -21.53 3.41
C GLY A 94 11.86 -20.06 3.60
N PHE A 95 13.06 -19.69 3.15
CA PHE A 95 13.55 -18.31 3.20
C PHE A 95 12.65 -17.36 2.40
N LEU A 96 12.36 -17.68 1.13
CA LEU A 96 11.52 -16.87 0.26
C LEU A 96 10.12 -16.65 0.86
N ARG A 97 9.47 -17.71 1.36
CA ARG A 97 8.12 -17.60 1.94
C ARG A 97 8.10 -16.72 3.17
N VAL A 98 9.06 -16.88 4.08
CA VAL A 98 9.11 -16.07 5.30
C VAL A 98 9.36 -14.62 4.95
N ARG A 99 10.35 -14.32 4.10
CA ARG A 99 10.71 -12.94 3.73
C ARG A 99 9.62 -12.25 2.94
N ALA A 100 9.01 -12.94 1.96
CA ALA A 100 7.91 -12.35 1.19
C ALA A 100 6.73 -11.98 2.10
N VAL A 101 6.38 -12.84 3.07
CA VAL A 101 5.28 -12.54 4.00
C VAL A 101 5.67 -11.42 4.98
N THR A 102 6.90 -11.40 5.51
CA THR A 102 7.30 -10.33 6.44
C THR A 102 7.39 -8.96 5.75
N VAL A 103 7.92 -8.91 4.53
CA VAL A 103 7.93 -7.70 3.67
C VAL A 103 6.52 -7.22 3.35
N ALA A 104 5.65 -8.14 2.90
CA ALA A 104 4.28 -7.80 2.54
C ALA A 104 3.50 -7.29 3.76
N CYS A 105 3.60 -7.96 4.91
CA CYS A 105 2.92 -7.55 6.13
C CYS A 105 3.44 -6.20 6.65
N SER A 106 4.75 -5.95 6.64
CA SER A 106 5.29 -4.69 7.15
C SER A 106 4.99 -3.50 6.24
N GLY A 107 5.14 -3.66 4.92
CA GLY A 107 4.77 -2.65 3.93
C GLY A 107 3.28 -2.34 3.95
N GLY A 108 2.43 -3.37 4.02
CA GLY A 108 0.99 -3.23 4.11
C GLY A 108 0.55 -2.53 5.40
N MET A 109 1.11 -2.90 6.56
CA MET A 109 0.81 -2.25 7.83
C MET A 109 1.23 -0.78 7.86
N LEU A 110 2.35 -0.43 7.22
CA LEU A 110 2.86 0.95 7.18
C LEU A 110 1.85 1.91 6.54
N ILE A 111 1.13 1.45 5.50
CA ILE A 111 0.12 2.27 4.79
C ILE A 111 -1.28 2.11 5.39
N ALA A 112 -1.66 0.88 5.76
CA ALA A 112 -2.99 0.62 6.30
C ALA A 112 -3.26 1.40 7.60
N LEU A 113 -2.27 1.54 8.49
CA LEU A 113 -2.44 2.27 9.75
C LEU A 113 -2.79 3.77 9.54
N PRO A 114 -1.97 4.59 8.86
CA PRO A 114 -2.31 5.99 8.64
C PRO A 114 -3.59 6.17 7.82
N VAL A 115 -3.85 5.31 6.83
CA VAL A 115 -5.10 5.35 6.05
C VAL A 115 -6.31 5.11 6.94
N THR A 116 -6.28 4.09 7.81
CA THR A 116 -7.40 3.81 8.73
C THR A 116 -7.61 4.94 9.73
N ILE A 117 -6.55 5.54 10.27
CA ILE A 117 -6.65 6.67 11.20
C ILE A 117 -7.34 7.86 10.53
N VAL A 118 -6.92 8.22 9.32
CA VAL A 118 -7.53 9.34 8.58
C VAL A 118 -8.97 9.04 8.21
N CYS A 119 -9.27 7.80 7.78
CA CYS A 119 -10.63 7.39 7.49
C CYS A 119 -11.55 7.44 8.72
N LEU A 120 -11.04 7.08 9.91
CA LEU A 120 -11.78 7.19 11.16
C LEU A 120 -12.04 8.65 11.56
N ILE A 121 -11.08 9.55 11.35
CA ILE A 121 -11.25 10.99 11.62
C ILE A 121 -12.37 11.56 10.74
N VAL A 122 -12.36 11.24 9.44
CA VAL A 122 -13.41 11.66 8.50
C VAL A 122 -14.76 11.05 8.85
N TYR A 123 -14.80 9.79 9.31
CA TYR A 123 -16.03 9.14 9.76
C TYR A 123 -16.62 9.78 11.01
N ILE A 124 -15.79 10.22 11.97
CA ILE A 124 -16.26 10.91 13.20
C ILE A 124 -16.71 12.35 12.90
N GLY A 125 -16.05 13.02 11.95
CA GLY A 125 -16.36 14.41 11.58
C GLY A 125 -17.46 14.59 10.52
N GLY A 126 -17.85 13.54 9.81
CA GLY A 126 -18.87 13.57 8.77
C GLY A 126 -20.27 13.25 9.30
N VAL A 127 -21.30 13.86 8.71
CA VAL A 127 -22.69 13.47 9.00
C VAL A 127 -23.00 12.14 8.29
N PRO A 128 -23.56 11.14 9.00
CA PRO A 128 -23.97 9.88 8.38
C PRO A 128 -25.19 10.10 7.47
N GLY A 129 -24.96 10.16 6.17
CA GLY A 129 -26.02 10.14 5.16
C GLY A 129 -25.48 10.13 3.73
N LEU A 130 -26.18 9.41 2.85
CA LEU A 130 -26.00 9.47 1.40
C LEU A 130 -26.10 10.93 0.93
N PRO A 131 -25.29 11.38 -0.05
CA PRO A 131 -25.33 12.74 -0.55
C PRO A 131 -26.71 13.06 -1.15
N THR A 132 -27.52 13.82 -0.41
CA THR A 132 -28.76 14.42 -0.92
C THR A 132 -28.45 15.79 -1.52
N GLY A 133 -28.44 15.89 -2.85
CA GLY A 133 -28.23 17.16 -3.57
C GLY A 133 -27.53 17.00 -4.92
N SER A 134 -26.90 18.08 -5.40
CA SER A 134 -26.23 18.18 -6.72
C SER A 134 -25.04 17.21 -6.90
N ASP A 135 -24.63 16.51 -5.84
CA ASP A 135 -23.56 15.51 -5.88
C ASP A 135 -24.08 14.13 -6.35
N SER A 136 -25.39 13.95 -6.47
CA SER A 136 -26.03 12.73 -6.98
C SER A 136 -25.76 12.48 -8.46
N ASP A 137 -25.44 13.52 -9.25
CA ASP A 137 -25.24 13.43 -10.71
C ASP A 137 -23.81 13.01 -11.10
N ILE A 138 -22.83 13.21 -10.21
CA ILE A 138 -21.42 12.77 -10.40
C ILE A 138 -21.25 11.30 -9.97
N LEU A 139 -22.15 10.83 -9.11
CA LEU A 139 -22.07 9.56 -8.40
C LEU A 139 -23.07 8.51 -8.95
N THR A 140 -24.07 8.93 -9.74
CA THR A 140 -25.07 8.03 -10.37
C THR A 140 -24.39 7.05 -11.33
N GLY A 141 -24.38 5.77 -10.93
CA GLY A 141 -23.82 4.67 -11.73
C GLY A 141 -22.58 4.01 -11.14
N SER A 142 -22.04 4.49 -10.02
CA SER A 142 -20.98 3.76 -9.30
C SER A 142 -21.58 2.63 -8.44
N LYS A 143 -21.04 1.42 -8.60
CA LYS A 143 -21.41 0.24 -7.78
C LYS A 143 -21.09 0.43 -6.29
N LEU A 144 -20.32 1.47 -5.98
CA LEU A 144 -19.91 1.89 -4.65
C LEU A 144 -21.12 2.41 -3.85
N ILE A 145 -22.06 3.11 -4.48
CA ILE A 145 -23.28 3.63 -3.83
C ILE A 145 -24.28 2.50 -3.54
N GLU A 146 -24.42 1.54 -4.46
CA GLU A 146 -25.23 0.35 -4.24
C GLU A 146 -24.66 -0.50 -3.10
N ALA A 147 -23.34 -0.68 -3.06
CA ALA A 147 -22.68 -1.41 -1.97
C ALA A 147 -22.79 -0.69 -0.61
N ILE A 148 -22.75 0.64 -0.58
CA ILE A 148 -22.97 1.44 0.64
C ILE A 148 -24.42 1.36 1.10
N ALA A 149 -25.37 1.37 0.17
CA ALA A 149 -26.80 1.24 0.48
C ALA A 149 -27.15 -0.14 1.06
N GLU A 150 -26.42 -1.20 0.67
CA GLU A 150 -26.68 -2.57 1.10
C GLU A 150 -25.88 -3.02 2.34
N TYR A 151 -24.60 -2.62 2.47
CA TYR A 151 -23.69 -3.07 3.54
C TYR A 151 -23.36 -1.98 4.58
N GLY A 152 -23.80 -0.74 4.36
CA GLY A 152 -23.55 0.38 5.23
C GLY A 152 -22.14 0.97 5.11
N ASP A 153 -21.93 2.06 5.83
CA ASP A 153 -20.77 2.95 5.71
C ASP A 153 -19.42 2.31 6.11
N TRP A 154 -19.48 1.27 6.96
CA TRP A 154 -18.32 0.48 7.37
C TRP A 154 -17.63 -0.24 6.20
N TYR A 155 -18.37 -0.54 5.12
CA TYR A 155 -17.83 -1.21 3.95
C TYR A 155 -16.76 -0.35 3.24
N VAL A 156 -16.90 0.97 3.24
CA VAL A 156 -15.94 1.90 2.60
C VAL A 156 -14.65 1.97 3.40
N VAL A 157 -14.75 2.09 4.73
CA VAL A 157 -13.58 2.14 5.62
C VAL A 157 -12.82 0.81 5.56
N GLY A 158 -13.54 -0.32 5.61
CA GLY A 158 -12.95 -1.65 5.48
C GLY A 158 -12.31 -1.88 4.10
N GLY A 159 -12.99 -1.49 3.03
CA GLY A 159 -12.47 -1.60 1.65
C GLY A 159 -11.18 -0.81 1.47
N LYS A 160 -11.16 0.46 1.90
CA LYS A 160 -9.97 1.32 1.81
C LYS A 160 -8.82 0.85 2.69
N MET A 161 -9.10 0.27 3.86
CA MET A 161 -8.08 -0.39 4.68
C MET A 161 -7.44 -1.58 3.96
N VAL A 162 -8.25 -2.43 3.35
CA VAL A 162 -7.77 -3.63 2.62
C VAL A 162 -6.97 -3.21 1.39
N LEU A 163 -7.44 -2.24 0.63
CA LEU A 163 -6.71 -1.70 -0.53
C LEU A 163 -5.39 -1.04 -0.12
N GLY A 164 -5.40 -0.19 0.92
CA GLY A 164 -4.17 0.41 1.45
C GLY A 164 -3.16 -0.64 1.90
N PHE A 165 -3.62 -1.73 2.52
CA PHE A 165 -2.77 -2.85 2.91
C PHE A 165 -2.18 -3.58 1.70
N LEU A 166 -3.00 -3.90 0.69
CA LEU A 166 -2.55 -4.61 -0.52
C LEU A 166 -1.58 -3.77 -1.35
N PHE A 167 -1.88 -2.49 -1.53
CA PHE A 167 -0.99 -1.54 -2.19
C PHE A 167 0.34 -1.43 -1.46
N GLY A 168 0.32 -1.26 -0.14
CA GLY A 168 1.55 -1.22 0.67
C GLY A 168 2.35 -2.52 0.56
N ALA A 169 1.68 -3.67 0.59
CA ALA A 169 2.33 -4.98 0.43
C ALA A 169 3.00 -5.14 -0.94
N LEU A 170 2.31 -4.72 -2.01
CA LEU A 170 2.80 -4.79 -3.39
C LEU A 170 4.08 -3.96 -3.56
N TRP A 171 4.06 -2.69 -3.15
CA TRP A 171 5.22 -1.80 -3.34
C TRP A 171 6.40 -2.16 -2.46
N ALA A 172 6.16 -2.68 -1.26
CA ALA A 172 7.23 -3.25 -0.44
C ALA A 172 7.86 -4.48 -1.10
N LEU A 173 7.07 -5.36 -1.73
CA LEU A 173 7.59 -6.50 -2.50
C LEU A 173 8.35 -6.05 -3.74
N VAL A 174 7.91 -5.00 -4.44
CA VAL A 174 8.64 -4.43 -5.59
C VAL A 174 10.00 -3.86 -5.13
N GLY A 175 10.04 -3.10 -4.04
CA GLY A 175 11.30 -2.62 -3.45
C GLY A 175 12.23 -3.74 -3.03
N PHE A 176 11.66 -4.81 -2.47
CA PHE A 176 12.41 -6.03 -2.14
C PHE A 176 12.93 -6.76 -3.40
N ALA A 177 12.16 -6.82 -4.49
CA ALA A 177 12.61 -7.38 -5.75
C ALA A 177 13.84 -6.63 -6.28
N PHE A 178 13.83 -5.31 -6.29
CA PHE A 178 15.01 -4.53 -6.66
C PHE A 178 16.19 -4.76 -5.73
N ALA A 179 15.95 -4.92 -4.42
CA ALA A 179 17.01 -5.20 -3.45
C ALA A 179 17.71 -6.54 -3.68
N VAL A 180 16.97 -7.55 -4.16
CA VAL A 180 17.51 -8.87 -4.49
C VAL A 180 18.35 -8.84 -5.77
N TRP A 181 17.92 -8.07 -6.78
CA TRP A 181 18.62 -8.05 -8.08
C TRP A 181 19.81 -7.09 -8.08
N ILE A 182 19.68 -5.95 -7.40
CA ILE A 182 20.71 -4.92 -7.28
C ILE A 182 20.82 -4.60 -5.78
N PRO A 183 21.76 -5.23 -5.05
CA PRO A 183 21.91 -5.06 -3.61
C PRO A 183 22.55 -3.71 -3.26
N ASN A 184 21.84 -2.63 -3.58
CA ASN A 184 22.20 -1.27 -3.27
C ASN A 184 21.01 -0.58 -2.59
N ARG A 185 21.25 -0.05 -1.39
CA ARG A 185 20.25 0.64 -0.57
C ARG A 185 19.53 1.75 -1.34
N TYR A 186 20.26 2.53 -2.13
CA TYR A 186 19.68 3.65 -2.87
C TYR A 186 18.79 3.18 -4.03
N VAL A 187 19.23 2.15 -4.75
CA VAL A 187 18.47 1.59 -5.88
C VAL A 187 17.18 0.95 -5.40
N SER A 188 17.24 0.16 -4.32
CA SER A 188 16.05 -0.48 -3.76
C SER A 188 15.00 0.53 -3.27
N LEU A 189 15.42 1.71 -2.79
CA LEU A 189 14.53 2.79 -2.35
C LEU A 189 13.95 3.62 -3.51
N LEU A 190 14.77 3.99 -4.50
CA LEU A 190 14.34 4.89 -5.59
C LEU A 190 13.69 4.16 -6.77
N ALA A 191 14.09 2.92 -7.06
CA ALA A 191 13.59 2.20 -8.22
C ALA A 191 12.07 1.95 -8.19
N PRO A 192 11.44 1.59 -7.05
CA PRO A 192 9.99 1.45 -6.97
C PRO A 192 9.25 2.75 -7.28
N PHE A 193 9.78 3.89 -6.83
CA PHE A 193 9.21 5.21 -7.11
C PHE A 193 9.27 5.55 -8.59
N ILE A 194 10.44 5.40 -9.21
CA ILE A 194 10.60 5.65 -10.65
C ILE A 194 9.70 4.71 -11.46
N LEU A 195 9.60 3.44 -11.06
CA LEU A 195 8.72 2.47 -11.72
C LEU A 195 7.25 2.88 -11.57
N TYR A 196 6.83 3.33 -10.40
CA TYR A 196 5.47 3.78 -10.16
C TYR A 196 5.10 5.01 -11.01
N ASP A 197 5.94 6.04 -11.02
CA ASP A 197 5.70 7.26 -11.82
C ASP A 197 5.74 6.98 -13.33
N THR A 198 6.65 6.12 -13.78
CA THR A 198 6.68 5.72 -15.19
C THR A 198 5.44 4.93 -15.59
N LEU A 199 4.97 3.99 -14.75
CA LEU A 199 3.72 3.28 -15.00
C LEU A 199 2.53 4.25 -15.09
N TRP A 200 2.48 5.27 -14.24
CA TRP A 200 1.44 6.28 -14.32
C TRP A 200 1.47 7.03 -15.65
N LEU A 201 2.64 7.47 -16.11
CA LEU A 201 2.83 8.17 -17.38
C LEU A 201 2.48 7.31 -18.60
N PHE A 202 2.84 6.03 -18.59
CA PHE A 202 2.62 5.13 -19.74
C PHE A 202 1.20 4.57 -19.82
N ILE A 203 0.55 4.29 -18.68
CA ILE A 203 -0.78 3.65 -18.64
C ILE A 203 -1.90 4.70 -18.71
N GLY A 204 -1.67 5.92 -18.19
CA GLY A 204 -2.66 6.99 -18.15
C GLY A 204 -3.90 6.63 -17.30
N TYR A 205 -5.07 7.16 -17.66
CA TYR A 205 -6.35 6.98 -16.95
C TYR A 205 -7.04 5.63 -17.24
N ARG A 206 -6.30 4.52 -17.13
CA ARG A 206 -6.84 3.16 -17.29
C ARG A 206 -7.09 2.53 -15.92
N SER A 207 -8.15 1.74 -15.77
CA SER A 207 -8.52 1.09 -14.50
C SER A 207 -7.50 0.09 -13.94
N PHE A 208 -6.45 -0.27 -14.69
CA PHE A 208 -5.36 -1.15 -14.24
C PHE A 208 -4.16 -0.39 -13.65
N ASN A 209 -4.19 0.95 -13.64
CA ASN A 209 -3.08 1.77 -13.17
C ASN A 209 -2.95 1.62 -11.64
N PRO A 210 -1.76 1.30 -11.10
CA PRO A 210 -1.52 1.17 -9.66
C PRO A 210 -1.89 2.43 -8.86
N VAL A 211 -1.85 3.61 -9.49
CA VAL A 211 -2.27 4.87 -8.87
C VAL A 211 -3.74 4.88 -8.46
N PHE A 212 -4.62 4.30 -9.29
CA PHE A 212 -6.06 4.24 -9.02
C PHE A 212 -6.44 3.06 -8.13
N LEU A 213 -5.56 2.06 -8.00
CA LEU A 213 -5.77 0.89 -7.14
C LEU A 213 -5.77 1.27 -5.65
N LEU A 214 -4.99 2.28 -5.26
CA LEU A 214 -4.98 2.81 -3.89
C LEU A 214 -6.33 3.43 -3.51
N SER A 215 -6.88 4.29 -4.37
CA SER A 215 -8.14 4.99 -4.10
C SER A 215 -9.35 4.07 -4.25
N GLY A 216 -9.30 3.11 -5.19
CA GLY A 216 -10.36 2.13 -5.47
C GLY A 216 -11.61 2.71 -6.16
N ASP A 217 -11.84 4.01 -6.00
CA ASP A 217 -13.05 4.70 -6.43
C ASP A 217 -13.13 4.84 -7.97
N ASP A 218 -11.98 4.95 -8.65
CA ASP A 218 -11.89 5.06 -10.12
C ASP A 218 -11.82 3.70 -10.85
N VAL A 219 -11.67 2.59 -10.10
CA VAL A 219 -11.48 1.26 -10.69
C VAL A 219 -12.82 0.62 -11.00
N GLY A 220 -13.21 0.67 -12.28
CA GLY A 220 -14.43 0.04 -12.78
C GLY A 220 -15.70 0.64 -12.19
N HIS A 221 -15.75 1.97 -12.03
CA HIS A 221 -16.84 2.70 -11.38
C HIS A 221 -17.05 2.29 -9.91
N GLY A 222 -15.96 2.23 -9.14
CA GLY A 222 -15.99 2.00 -7.69
C GLY A 222 -16.11 0.54 -7.25
N SER A 223 -15.57 -0.39 -8.04
CA SER A 223 -15.61 -1.83 -7.71
C SER A 223 -14.39 -2.28 -6.91
N TYR A 224 -14.48 -2.25 -5.58
CA TYR A 224 -13.40 -2.71 -4.68
C TYR A 224 -12.89 -4.13 -4.96
N PRO A 225 -13.74 -5.15 -5.25
CA PRO A 225 -13.26 -6.50 -5.54
C PRO A 225 -12.37 -6.60 -6.79
N LEU A 226 -12.61 -5.74 -7.78
CA LEU A 226 -11.85 -5.71 -9.03
C LEU A 226 -10.46 -5.09 -8.81
N ALA A 227 -10.37 -4.05 -7.97
CA ALA A 227 -9.10 -3.48 -7.53
C ALA A 227 -8.25 -4.53 -6.76
N VAL A 228 -8.87 -5.24 -5.81
CA VAL A 228 -8.21 -6.32 -5.06
C VAL A 228 -7.68 -7.41 -6.01
N PHE A 229 -8.46 -7.77 -7.03
CA PHE A 229 -8.03 -8.77 -8.01
C PHE A 229 -6.76 -8.36 -8.77
N PHE A 230 -6.65 -7.10 -9.19
CA PHE A 230 -5.44 -6.61 -9.84
C PHE A 230 -4.24 -6.52 -8.91
N ASP A 231 -4.43 -6.07 -7.67
CA ASP A 231 -3.35 -6.07 -6.68
C ASP A 231 -2.81 -7.48 -6.42
N LEU A 232 -3.69 -8.48 -6.34
CA LEU A 232 -3.27 -9.88 -6.19
C LEU A 232 -2.45 -10.36 -7.39
N ILE A 233 -2.86 -10.01 -8.62
CA ILE A 233 -2.08 -10.34 -9.82
C ILE A 233 -0.67 -9.72 -9.75
N TYR A 234 -0.58 -8.43 -9.42
CA TYR A 234 0.70 -7.76 -9.32
C TYR A 234 1.58 -8.30 -8.18
N ILE A 235 1.00 -8.64 -7.03
CA ILE A 235 1.71 -9.29 -5.92
C ILE A 235 2.28 -10.65 -6.36
N THR A 236 1.49 -11.46 -7.07
CA THR A 236 1.99 -12.75 -7.58
C THR A 236 3.13 -12.57 -8.58
N ALA A 237 3.04 -11.57 -9.47
CA ALA A 237 4.10 -11.22 -10.40
C ALA A 237 5.38 -10.78 -9.65
N ALA A 238 5.28 -9.91 -8.65
CA ALA A 238 6.42 -9.46 -7.84
C ALA A 238 7.10 -10.65 -7.12
N ILE A 239 6.32 -11.54 -6.50
CA ILE A 239 6.85 -12.75 -5.83
C ILE A 239 7.56 -13.66 -6.83
N SER A 240 7.04 -13.79 -8.06
CA SER A 240 7.70 -14.59 -9.10
C SER A 240 9.08 -14.03 -9.47
N ILE A 241 9.22 -12.70 -9.62
CA ILE A 241 10.49 -12.02 -9.93
C ILE A 241 11.49 -12.18 -8.78
N ILE A 242 11.05 -12.02 -7.54
CA ILE A 242 11.88 -12.26 -6.35
C ILE A 242 12.38 -13.71 -6.32
N SER A 243 11.49 -14.67 -6.62
CA SER A 243 11.84 -16.09 -6.63
C SER A 243 12.95 -16.41 -7.63
N ILE A 244 12.94 -15.74 -8.80
CA ILE A 244 13.97 -15.88 -9.83
C ILE A 244 15.29 -15.27 -9.35
N GLY A 245 15.26 -14.08 -8.77
CA GLY A 245 16.47 -13.39 -8.25
C GLY A 245 17.20 -14.19 -7.18
N ILE A 246 16.49 -14.66 -6.15
CA ILE A 246 17.09 -15.47 -5.07
C ILE A 246 17.61 -16.83 -5.60
N ARG A 247 17.00 -17.38 -6.66
CA ARG A 247 17.47 -18.61 -7.30
C ARG A 247 18.80 -18.40 -8.02
N GLN A 248 19.02 -17.22 -8.59
CA GLN A 248 20.29 -16.85 -9.24
C GLN A 248 21.41 -16.62 -8.22
N GLU A 249 21.14 -15.90 -7.12
CA GLU A 249 22.11 -15.68 -6.04
C GLU A 249 22.66 -16.97 -5.44
N ARG A 250 21.86 -18.06 -5.41
CA ARG A 250 22.33 -19.37 -4.94
C ARG A 250 23.34 -20.03 -5.88
N ARG A 251 23.28 -19.74 -7.18
CA ARG A 251 24.10 -20.40 -8.20
C ARG A 251 25.51 -19.78 -8.29
N ASN A 252 25.67 -18.56 -7.80
CA ASN A 252 26.93 -17.80 -7.73
C ASN A 252 27.60 -17.95 -6.36
#